data_AF-A0A4Q2RDX7-F1
#
_entry.id   AF-A0A4Q2RDX7-F1
#
_cell.length_a   1.000
_cell.length_b   1.000
_cell.length_c   1.000
_cell.angle_alpha   90.00
_cell.angle_beta   90.00
_cell.angle_gamma   90.00
#
_symmetry.space_group_name_H-M   'P 1'
#
loop_
_entity.id
_entity.type
_entity.pdbx_description
1 polymer ?
#
loop_
_entity_poly.entity_id
_entity_poly.type
_entity_poly.pdbx_seq_one_letter_code
_entity_poly.pdbx_strand_id
1 'polypeptide(L)' 'MDYAIEQLGDDRLAVTAPDGRRFTFPIVELQATRRRPRPANSAGDLPVSTPLQVLAEARRAAEDYAILNDLI' A
#
# COMPACT_ATOMS: atom_id res chain seq x y z
N MET A 1 -2.39 8.56 -10.07
CA MET A 1 -3.53 8.32 -9.16
C MET A 1 -3.13 8.94 -7.85
N ASP A 2 -3.86 9.96 -7.41
CA ASP A 2 -3.46 10.72 -6.22
C ASP A 2 -3.96 10.02 -4.96
N TYR A 3 -3.03 9.41 -4.23
CA TYR A 3 -3.28 8.80 -2.94
C TYR A 3 -2.98 9.83 -1.85
N ALA A 4 -3.94 10.08 -0.96
CA ALA A 4 -3.71 10.96 0.19
C ALA A 4 -3.24 10.13 1.38
N ILE A 5 -2.10 10.51 1.97
CA ILE A 5 -1.46 9.75 3.04
C ILE A 5 -1.43 10.61 4.30
N GLU A 6 -1.90 10.04 5.40
CA GLU A 6 -1.94 10.66 6.72
C GLU A 6 -1.27 9.72 7.73
N GLN A 7 -0.32 10.24 8.52
CA GLN A 7 0.26 9.48 9.61
C GLN A 7 -0.70 9.47 10.80
N LEU A 8 -1.06 8.26 11.25
CA LEU A 8 -1.94 8.03 12.39
C LEU A 8 -1.10 7.63 13.59
N GLY A 9 -0.64 8.62 14.34
CA GLY A 9 0.31 8.41 15.44
C GLY A 9 1.65 7.86 14.95
N ASP A 10 2.44 7.27 15.84
CA ASP A 10 3.81 6.90 15.53
C ASP A 10 3.95 5.52 14.87
N ASP A 11 2.87 4.72 14.81
CA ASP A 11 2.91 3.31 14.40
C ASP A 11 2.09 2.98 13.14
N ARG A 12 1.32 3.91 12.57
CA ARG A 12 0.40 3.64 11.45
C ARG A 12 0.36 4.74 10.40
N LEU A 13 0.07 4.33 9.16
CA LEU A 13 -0.28 5.21 8.04
C LEU A 13 -1.69 4.91 7.55
N ALA A 14 -2.46 5.97 7.31
CA ALA A 14 -3.71 5.89 6.57
C ALA A 14 -3.48 6.33 5.12
N VAL A 15 -3.97 5.55 4.17
CA VAL A 15 -3.96 5.87 2.74
C VAL A 15 -5.38 5.94 2.24
N THR A 16 -5.74 7.08 1.66
CA THR A 16 -7.03 7.30 1.01
C THR A 16 -6.84 7.19 -0.50
N ALA A 17 -7.54 6.23 -1.09
CA ALA A 17 -7.56 6.00 -2.52
C ALA A 17 -8.46 7.02 -3.25
N PRO A 18 -8.25 7.24 -4.57
CA PRO A 18 -9.05 8.18 -5.36
C PRO A 18 -10.56 7.88 -5.38
N ASP A 19 -10.93 6.63 -5.11
CA ASP A 19 -12.33 6.20 -5.01
C ASP A 19 -12.96 6.43 -3.63
N GLY A 20 -12.25 7.12 -2.73
CA GLY A 20 -12.70 7.46 -1.39
C GLY A 20 -12.49 6.36 -0.35
N ARG A 21 -11.95 5.19 -0.73
CA ARG A 21 -11.64 4.13 0.23
C ARG A 21 -10.41 4.46 1.05
N ARG A 22 -10.52 4.26 2.36
CA ARG A 22 -9.42 4.46 3.31
C ARG A 22 -8.88 3.10 3.77
N PHE A 23 -7.56 2.95 3.66
CA PHE A 23 -6.80 1.80 4.15
C PHE A 23 -5.89 2.26 5.28
N THR A 24 -5.62 1.39 6.25
CA THR A 24 -4.68 1.67 7.34
C THR A 24 -3.65 0.56 7.39
N PHE A 25 -2.39 0.96 7.40
CA PHE A 25 -1.25 0.06 7.42
C PHE A 25 -0.39 0.36 8.65
N PRO A 26 -0.11 -0.63 9.50
CA PRO A 26 0.88 -0.47 10.54
C PRO A 26 2.29 -0.39 9.93
N ILE A 27 3.07 0.62 10.34
CA ILE A 27 4.40 0.93 9.81
C ILE A 27 5.35 -0.27 9.98
N VAL A 28 5.23 -0.99 11.09
CA VAL A 28 6.00 -2.23 11.34
C VAL A 28 5.73 -3.34 10.32
N GLU A 29 4.57 -3.35 9.66
CA GLU A 29 4.25 -4.29 8.58
C GLU A 29 4.61 -3.75 7.18
N LEU A 30 4.87 -2.43 7.07
CA LEU A 30 5.28 -1.77 5.83
C LEU A 30 6.71 -2.12 5.39
N GLN A 31 7.42 -3.00 6.11
CA GLN A 31 8.65 -3.65 5.63
C GLN A 31 8.71 -5.18 5.87
N ALA A 32 7.59 -5.90 5.73
CA ALA A 32 7.65 -7.37 5.64
C ALA A 32 7.96 -7.89 4.21
N THR A 33 8.03 -7.02 3.20
CA THR A 33 7.98 -7.36 1.77
C THR A 33 9.21 -6.97 0.95
N ARG A 34 10.42 -7.00 1.53
CA ARG A 34 11.61 -7.43 0.76
C ARG A 34 11.59 -8.93 0.43
N ARG A 35 10.46 -9.63 0.62
CA ARG A 35 10.19 -10.82 -0.19
C ARG A 35 10.17 -10.36 -1.64
N ARG A 36 11.23 -10.76 -2.38
CA ARG A 36 11.36 -10.69 -3.84
C ARG A 36 9.96 -10.71 -4.45
N PRO A 37 9.58 -9.75 -5.32
CA PRO A 37 8.26 -9.79 -5.94
C PRO A 37 8.03 -11.22 -6.38
N ARG A 38 7.02 -11.88 -5.81
CA ARG A 38 6.61 -13.20 -6.30
C ARG A 38 6.49 -12.97 -7.80
N PRO A 39 7.23 -13.72 -8.65
CA PRO A 39 7.12 -13.52 -10.09
C PRO A 39 5.64 -13.47 -10.36
N ALA A 40 5.19 -12.37 -10.97
CA ALA A 40 3.81 -12.23 -11.32
C ALA A 40 3.53 -13.47 -12.17
N ASN A 41 2.93 -14.49 -11.54
CA ASN A 41 2.24 -15.52 -12.29
C ASN A 41 1.38 -14.69 -13.21
N SER A 42 1.52 -14.87 -14.51
CA SER A 42 0.78 -14.16 -15.54
C SER A 42 -0.72 -14.34 -15.26
N ALA A 43 -1.25 -13.57 -14.32
CA ALA A 43 -2.65 -13.41 -14.00
C ALA A 43 -3.17 -12.34 -14.96
N GLY A 44 -2.79 -12.47 -16.24
CA GLY A 44 -3.28 -11.64 -17.32
C GLY A 44 -4.78 -11.86 -17.57
N ASP A 45 -5.37 -12.92 -17.00
CA ASP A 45 -6.75 -13.33 -17.26
C ASP A 45 -7.59 -13.55 -15.99
N LEU A 46 -7.05 -13.34 -14.79
CA LEU A 46 -7.88 -13.34 -13.59
C LEU A 46 -8.31 -11.90 -13.32
N PRO A 47 -9.62 -11.60 -13.25
CA PRO A 47 -10.08 -10.29 -12.79
C PRO A 47 -9.64 -10.16 -11.34
N VAL A 48 -8.43 -9.63 -11.12
CA VAL A 48 -8.00 -9.17 -9.80
C VAL A 48 -9.02 -8.10 -9.46
N SER A 49 -9.95 -8.43 -8.56
CA SER A 49 -11.07 -7.55 -8.29
C SER A 49 -10.51 -6.17 -8.02
N THR A 50 -11.06 -5.14 -8.65
CA THR A 50 -10.67 -3.73 -8.47
C THR A 50 -10.35 -3.35 -7.03
N PRO A 51 -11.04 -3.88 -5.99
CA PRO A 51 -10.63 -3.70 -4.59
C PRO A 51 -9.22 -4.18 -4.22
N LEU A 52 -8.77 -5.33 -4.73
CA LEU A 52 -7.44 -5.87 -4.45
C LEU A 52 -6.33 -5.08 -5.16
N GLN A 53 -6.60 -4.57 -6.36
CA GLN A 53 -5.67 -3.68 -7.06
C GLN A 53 -5.49 -2.37 -6.28
N VAL A 54 -6.60 -1.74 -5.87
CA VAL A 54 -6.59 -0.51 -5.07
C VAL A 54 -5.89 -0.72 -3.71
N LEU A 55 -6.10 -1.87 -3.06
CA LEU A 55 -5.39 -2.21 -1.81
C LEU A 55 -3.87 -2.33 -2.04
N ALA A 56 -3.46 -3.01 -3.13
CA ALA A 56 -2.04 -3.19 -3.45
C ALA A 56 -1.35 -1.85 -3.77
N GLU A 57 -2.03 -0.98 -4.51
CA GLU A 57 -1.53 0.38 -4.80
C GLU A 57 -1.50 1.26 -3.55
N ALA A 58 -2.55 1.23 -2.71
CA ALA A 58 -2.59 1.96 -1.45
C ALA A 58 -1.45 1.51 -0.50
N ARG A 59 -1.17 0.21 -0.44
CA ARG A 59 -0.04 -0.32 0.32
C ARG A 59 1.29 0.21 -0.21
N ARG A 60 1.49 0.16 -1.53
CA ARG A 60 2.71 0.69 -2.16
C ARG A 60 2.90 2.19 -1.85
N ALA A 61 1.83 2.98 -1.92
CA ALA A 61 1.89 4.40 -1.57
C ALA A 61 2.28 4.63 -0.09
N ALA A 62 1.75 3.80 0.83
CA ALA A 62 2.16 3.84 2.24
C ALA A 62 3.65 3.51 2.43
N GLU A 63 4.15 2.49 1.72
CA GLU A 63 5.56 2.08 1.77
C GLU A 63 6.48 3.19 1.24
N ASP A 64 6.14 3.78 0.09
CA ASP A 64 6.91 4.89 -0.51
C ASP A 64 6.95 6.11 0.42
N TYR A 65 5.83 6.44 1.08
CA TYR A 65 5.78 7.52 2.07
C TYR A 65 6.62 7.23 3.31
N ALA A 66 6.54 6.01 3.85
CA ALA A 66 7.31 5.62 5.01
C ALA A 66 8.83 5.68 4.74
N ILE A 67 9.27 5.30 3.54
CA ILE A 67 10.67 5.42 3.11
C ILE A 67 11.09 6.89 2.96
N LEU A 68 10.26 7.72 2.30
CA LEU A 68 10.57 9.14 2.08
C LEU A 68 10.67 9.96 3.38
N ASN A 69 10.04 9.50 4.45
CA ASN A 69 9.99 10.19 5.75
C ASN A 69 10.81 9.47 6.84
N ASP A 70 11.71 8.55 6.47
CA ASP A 70 12.57 7.78 7.39
C ASP A 70 11.80 7.09 8.55
N LEU A 71 10.59 6.63 8.28
CA LEU A 71 9.76 5.89 9.24
C LEU A 71 10.13 4.39 9.29
N ILE A 72 10.88 3.90 8.29
CA ILE A 72 11.35 2.51 8.09
C ILE A 72 12.68 2.46 7.33
#